data_AF-A0A0F6H4T7-F1
#
_entry.id   AF-A0A0F6H4T7-F1
#
_cell.length_a   1.000
_cell.length_b   1.000
_cell.length_c   1.000
_cell.angle_alpha   90.00
_cell.angle_beta   90.00
_cell.angle_gamma   90.00
#
_symmetry.space_group_name_H-M   'P 1'
#
loop_
_entity.id
_entity.type
_entity.pdbx_description
1 polymer ?
#
loop_
_entity_poly.entity_id
_entity_poly.type
_entity_poly.pdbx_seq_one_letter_code
_entity_poly.pdbx_strand_id
1 'polypeptide(L)' 'MSEEKFLNPAVAIKLCQRCGQTFGCGAAFYSCECFSVSLSSEIRNQIKENYKDCLCVPCLKELEKSKKGNL' A
#
# COMPACT_ATOMS: atom_id res chain seq x y z
N MET A 1 36.11 5.37 -6.48
CA MET A 1 34.87 4.98 -7.19
C MET A 1 33.73 5.28 -6.24
N SER A 2 32.98 6.32 -6.59
CA SER A 2 32.11 7.07 -5.68
C SER A 2 30.83 6.32 -5.38
N GLU A 3 30.59 6.08 -4.09
CA GLU A 3 29.36 5.56 -3.51
C GLU A 3 28.25 6.61 -3.59
N GLU A 4 27.67 6.82 -4.78
CA GLU A 4 26.47 7.66 -4.91
C GLU A 4 25.24 6.76 -4.79
N LYS A 5 24.81 6.58 -3.54
CA LYS A 5 23.60 5.85 -3.17
C LYS A 5 22.40 6.64 -3.65
N PHE A 6 22.05 6.49 -4.94
CA PHE A 6 20.87 7.05 -5.57
C PHE A 6 19.64 6.70 -4.74
N LEU A 7 19.11 7.68 -4.00
CA LEU A 7 17.75 7.65 -3.51
C LEU A 7 16.86 7.48 -4.73
N ASN A 8 16.38 6.25 -4.94
CA ASN A 8 15.55 5.91 -6.08
C ASN A 8 14.29 6.80 -6.02
N PRO A 9 14.09 7.75 -6.95
CA PRO A 9 12.94 8.67 -6.94
C PRO A 9 11.61 7.92 -7.12
N ALA A 10 11.66 6.61 -7.38
CA ALA A 10 10.53 5.74 -7.54
C ALA A 10 9.67 5.54 -6.27
N VAL A 11 10.16 5.91 -5.08
CA VAL A 11 9.46 5.65 -3.80
C VAL A 11 9.21 6.96 -3.05
N ALA A 12 7.93 7.34 -2.92
CA ALA A 12 7.51 8.48 -2.13
C ALA A 12 7.19 8.06 -0.69
N ILE A 13 7.67 8.79 0.31
CA ILE A 13 7.32 8.55 1.70
C ILE A 13 5.90 9.08 1.98
N LYS A 14 4.98 8.19 2.37
CA LYS A 14 3.56 8.52 2.67
C LYS A 14 3.14 7.95 4.02
N LEU A 15 2.07 8.50 4.58
CA LEU A 15 1.41 8.00 5.80
C LEU A 15 0.23 7.12 5.42
N CYS A 16 0.16 5.91 5.98
CA CYS A 16 -0.96 5.01 5.77
C CYS A 16 -2.23 5.58 6.43
N GLN A 17 -3.30 5.76 5.65
CA GLN A 17 -4.58 6.29 6.17
C GLN A 17 -5.28 5.35 7.18
N ARG A 18 -4.92 4.06 7.19
CA ARG A 18 -5.50 3.07 8.11
C ARG A 18 -4.77 2.98 9.45
N CYS A 19 -3.44 2.86 9.43
CA CYS A 19 -2.64 2.64 10.65
C CYS A 19 -1.80 3.85 11.08
N GLY A 20 -1.72 4.90 10.26
CA GLY A 20 -0.90 6.08 10.54
C GLY A 20 0.61 5.90 10.37
N GLN A 21 1.08 4.71 9.97
CA GLN A 21 2.51 4.47 9.82
C GLN A 21 3.08 5.05 8.52
N THR A 22 4.29 5.58 8.62
CA THR A 22 5.09 6.04 7.48
C THR A 22 5.61 4.85 6.69
N PHE A 23 5.41 4.84 5.37
CA PHE A 23 5.89 3.78 4.49
C PHE A 23 6.34 4.33 3.13
N GLY A 24 7.18 3.55 2.45
CA GLY A 24 7.57 3.82 1.07
C GLY A 24 6.46 3.42 0.09
N CYS A 25 5.91 4.39 -0.62
CA CYS A 25 4.90 4.21 -1.65
C CYS A 25 5.51 4.38 -3.04
N GLY A 26 5.66 3.28 -3.77
CA GLY A 26 6.10 3.25 -5.16
C GLY A 26 4.98 3.38 -6.19
N ALA A 27 3.77 3.78 -5.78
CA ALA A 27 2.58 3.71 -6.64
C ALA A 27 2.70 4.60 -7.88
N ALA A 28 3.38 5.74 -7.78
CA ALA A 28 3.60 6.66 -8.90
C ALA A 28 4.44 6.05 -10.04
N PHE A 29 5.26 5.05 -9.73
CA PHE A 29 6.16 4.39 -10.69
C PHE A 29 5.83 2.91 -10.89
N TYR A 30 4.62 2.47 -10.49
CA TYR A 30 4.21 1.07 -10.53
C TYR A 30 5.18 0.10 -9.84
N SER A 31 5.98 0.59 -8.89
CA SER A 31 7.05 -0.13 -8.21
C SER A 31 6.68 -0.55 -6.79
N CYS A 32 5.43 -0.32 -6.37
CA CYS A 32 4.97 -0.67 -5.03
C CYS A 32 4.54 -2.14 -4.95
N GLU A 33 4.97 -2.84 -3.90
CA GLU A 33 4.52 -4.21 -3.61
C GLU A 33 2.99 -4.32 -3.38
N CYS A 34 2.28 -3.20 -3.19
CA CYS A 34 0.82 -3.20 -3.07
C CYS A 34 0.13 -3.74 -4.34
N PHE A 35 0.74 -3.61 -5.53
CA PHE A 35 0.19 -4.15 -6.78
C PHE A 35 0.21 -5.69 -6.83
N SER A 36 1.13 -6.31 -6.09
CA SER A 36 1.19 -7.77 -5.95
C SER A 36 0.20 -8.31 -4.91
N VAL A 37 -0.51 -7.44 -4.18
CA VAL A 37 -1.53 -7.87 -3.23
C VAL A 37 -2.82 -8.17 -4.00
N SER A 38 -3.18 -9.46 -4.03
CA SER A 38 -4.46 -9.91 -4.54
C SER A 38 -5.57 -9.51 -3.57
N LEU A 39 -6.34 -8.47 -3.94
CA LEU A 39 -7.50 -8.00 -3.21
C LEU A 39 -8.77 -8.34 -3.99
N SER A 40 -9.78 -8.86 -3.29
CA SER A 40 -11.11 -9.09 -3.85
C SER A 40 -11.76 -7.78 -4.31
N SER A 41 -12.63 -7.82 -5.33
CA SER A 41 -13.32 -6.62 -5.85
C SER A 41 -14.08 -5.83 -4.77
N GLU A 42 -14.69 -6.53 -3.83
CA GLU A 42 -15.38 -5.91 -2.69
C GLU A 42 -14.42 -5.17 -1.75
N ILE A 43 -13.26 -5.76 -1.42
CA ILE A 43 -12.24 -5.08 -0.60
C ILE A 43 -11.68 -3.87 -1.35
N ARG A 44 -11.48 -3.97 -2.67
CA ARG A 44 -11.06 -2.82 -3.49
C ARG A 44 -12.09 -1.69 -3.46
N ASN A 45 -13.38 -2.01 -3.54
CA ASN A 45 -14.44 -1.01 -3.44
C ASN A 45 -14.47 -0.38 -2.04
N GLN A 46 -14.45 -1.20 -0.98
CA GLN A 46 -14.36 -0.70 0.38
C GLN A 46 -13.16 0.23 0.58
N ILE A 47 -12.00 -0.12 0.03
CA ILE A 47 -10.81 0.73 0.13
C ILE A 47 -11.04 2.07 -0.57
N LYS A 48 -11.58 2.05 -1.80
CA LYS A 48 -11.87 3.26 -2.57
C LYS A 48 -12.91 4.17 -1.89
N GLU A 49 -13.88 3.58 -1.19
CA GLU A 49 -14.94 4.32 -0.49
C GLU A 49 -14.46 4.90 0.85
N ASN A 50 -13.61 4.18 1.57
CA ASN A 50 -13.21 4.56 2.93
C ASN A 50 -11.88 5.33 3.00
N TYR A 51 -10.98 5.16 2.02
CA TYR A 51 -9.64 5.75 2.05
C TYR A 51 -9.36 6.55 0.78
N LYS A 52 -8.91 7.80 0.96
CA LYS A 52 -8.59 8.73 -0.14
C LYS A 52 -7.11 8.72 -0.56
N ASP A 53 -6.24 8.08 0.22
CA ASP A 53 -4.80 7.98 -0.05
C ASP A 53 -4.31 6.53 0.11
N CYS A 54 -3.01 6.31 -0.01
CA CYS A 54 -2.42 4.98 -0.06
C CYS A 54 -2.46 4.28 1.32
N LEU A 55 -2.65 2.95 1.26
CA LEU A 55 -2.51 2.06 2.40
C LEU A 55 -1.25 1.23 2.26
N CYS A 56 -0.58 0.96 3.38
CA CYS A 56 0.60 0.10 3.38
C CYS A 56 0.21 -1.37 3.12
N VAL A 57 1.16 -2.14 2.57
CA VAL A 57 0.99 -3.57 2.28
C VAL A 57 0.45 -4.40 3.44
N PRO A 58 0.92 -4.26 4.70
CA PRO A 58 0.36 -5.04 5.80
C PRO A 58 -1.12 -4.73 6.02
N CYS A 59 -1.52 -3.45 6.01
CA CYS A 59 -2.91 -3.05 6.11
C CYS A 59 -3.77 -3.61 4.96
N LEU A 60 -3.27 -3.62 3.74
CA LEU A 60 -3.99 -4.23 2.60
C LEU A 60 -4.19 -5.73 2.79
N LYS A 61 -3.14 -6.45 3.21
CA LYS A 61 -3.21 -7.89 3.51
C LYS A 61 -4.17 -8.19 4.66
N GLU A 62 -4.19 -7.34 5.69
CA GLU A 62 -5.12 -7.46 6.80
C GLU A 62 -6.57 -7.22 6.37
N LEU A 63 -6.87 -6.22 5.52
CA LEU A 63 -8.23 -6.01 5.01
C LEU A 63 -8.75 -7.25 4.26
N GLU A 64 -7.92 -7.83 3.40
CA GLU A 64 -8.29 -9.05 2.68
C GLU A 64 -8.51 -10.25 3.62
N LYS A 65 -7.68 -10.37 4.66
CA LYS A 65 -7.86 -11.42 5.68
C LYS A 65 -9.10 -11.21 6.55
N SER A 66 -9.37 -9.99 6.99
CA SER A 66 -10.49 -9.65 7.88
C SER A 66 -11.83 -10.04 7.26
N LYS A 67 -12.00 -9.88 5.94
CA LYS A 67 -13.20 -10.34 5.24
C LYS A 67 -13.40 -11.86 5.31
N LYS A 68 -12.30 -12.62 5.32
CA LYS A 68 -12.34 -14.09 5.30
C LYS A 68 -12.67 -14.71 6.67
N GLY A 69 -12.70 -13.90 7.75
CA GLY A 69 -13.02 -14.32 9.11
C GLY A 69 -14.38 -13.84 9.64
N ASN A 70 -15.29 -13.44 8.76
CA ASN A 70 -16.64 -12.98 9.12
C ASN A 70 -17.72 -13.78 8.36
N LEU A 71 -17.54 -15.10 8.26
CA LEU A 71 -18.55 -16.04 7.78
C LEU A 71 -18.68 -17.22 8.75
#